data_AF-A0A1V9YHX5-F1
#
_entry.id   AF-A0A1V9YHX5-F1
#
_cell.length_a   1.000
_cell.length_b   1.000
_cell.length_c   1.000
_cell.angle_alpha   90.00
_cell.angle_beta   90.00
_cell.angle_gamma   90.00
#
_symmetry.space_group_name_H-M   'P 1'
#
loop_
_entity.id
_entity.type
_entity.pdbx_description
1 polymer ?
#
loop_
_entity_poly.entity_id
_entity_poly.type
_entity_poly.pdbx_seq_one_letter_code
_entity_poly.pdbx_strand_id
1 'polypeptide(L)'
;MVAKKDGHNVLFTPPHHSNLQPSELVWGVVKGAVGRQYTEDTTFQDVRVRLDAALDGPSWRTIEDCMNNANGHLAELYNYIMATEDMPNDDQSDDSAYGSDSEDSE
;
A
#
# COMPACT_ATOMS: atom_id res chain seq x y z
N MET A 1 9.76 0.33 -22.17
CA MET A 1 9.29 -0.44 -21.00
C MET A 1 9.60 -1.90 -21.23
N VAL A 2 10.38 -2.52 -20.34
CA VAL A 2 10.80 -3.94 -20.44
C VAL A 2 9.60 -4.87 -20.22
N ALA A 3 8.83 -4.66 -19.15
CA ALA A 3 7.66 -5.49 -18.81
C ALA A 3 6.64 -5.68 -19.95
N LYS A 4 6.28 -4.60 -20.66
CA LYS A 4 5.30 -4.66 -21.77
C LYS A 4 5.85 -5.41 -22.99
N LYS A 5 7.16 -5.36 -23.25
CA LYS A 5 7.80 -6.12 -24.33
C LYS A 5 7.76 -7.61 -24.07
N ASP A 6 7.79 -7.99 -22.79
CA ASP A 6 7.72 -9.38 -22.33
C ASP A 6 6.28 -9.88 -22.10
N GLY A 7 5.27 -9.09 -22.49
CA GLY A 7 3.85 -9.47 -22.40
C GLY A 7 3.20 -9.25 -21.02
N HIS A 8 3.87 -8.57 -20.09
CA HIS A 8 3.31 -8.26 -18.77
C HIS A 8 2.50 -6.96 -18.79
N ASN A 9 1.34 -7.00 -18.13
CA ASN A 9 0.55 -5.81 -17.82
C ASN A 9 1.05 -5.17 -16.53
N VAL A 10 1.35 -3.87 -16.61
CA VAL A 10 1.74 -3.08 -15.43
C VAL A 10 0.49 -2.38 -14.91
N LEU A 11 0.09 -2.72 -13.68
CA LEU A 11 -1.03 -2.10 -13.00
C LEU A 11 -0.55 -0.86 -12.23
N PHE A 12 -1.40 0.16 -12.19
CA PHE A 12 -1.18 1.32 -11.33
C PHE A 12 -1.42 0.92 -9.86
N THR A 13 -0.48 1.28 -8.99
CA THR A 13 -0.64 1.18 -7.53
C THR A 13 -0.46 2.57 -6.94
N PRO A 14 -1.47 3.13 -6.24
CA PRO A 14 -1.39 4.49 -5.73
C PRO A 14 -0.30 4.61 -4.65
N PRO A 15 0.42 5.74 -4.58
CA PRO A 15 1.44 5.98 -3.56
C PRO A 15 0.87 5.90 -2.14
N HIS A 16 1.67 5.45 -1.17
CA HIS A 16 1.30 5.34 0.26
C HIS A 16 0.20 4.31 0.59
N HIS A 17 -0.18 3.44 -0.35
CA HIS A 17 -1.17 2.38 -0.14
C HIS A 17 -0.54 0.98 -0.17
N SER A 18 0.34 0.69 0.79
CA SER A 18 0.98 -0.63 0.94
C SER A 18 -0.03 -1.75 1.21
N ASN A 19 -1.19 -1.43 1.79
CA ASN A 19 -2.29 -2.36 2.02
C ASN A 19 -2.91 -2.92 0.72
N LEU A 20 -2.68 -2.26 -0.42
CA LEU A 20 -3.10 -2.73 -1.75
C LEU A 20 -2.06 -3.67 -2.40
N GLN A 21 -0.93 -3.90 -1.73
CA GLN A 21 0.16 -4.72 -2.26
C GLN A 21 0.26 -6.03 -1.46
N PRO A 22 -0.27 -7.16 -1.98
CA PRO A 22 -0.25 -8.45 -1.27
C PRO A 22 1.16 -8.88 -0.83
N SER A 23 2.20 -8.45 -1.56
CA SER A 23 3.59 -8.73 -1.22
C SER A 23 3.97 -8.24 0.18
N GLU A 24 3.38 -7.16 0.66
CA GLU A 24 3.66 -6.63 2.00
C GLU A 24 3.18 -7.59 3.11
N LEU A 25 2.03 -8.25 2.90
CA LEU A 25 1.51 -9.26 3.83
C LEU A 25 2.34 -10.55 3.76
N VAL A 26 2.71 -11.00 2.56
CA VAL A 26 3.63 -12.14 2.39
C VAL A 26 4.94 -11.87 3.11
N TRP A 27 5.53 -10.68 2.94
CA TRP A 27 6.71 -10.27 3.68
C TRP A 27 6.47 -10.17 5.19
N GLY A 28 5.27 -9.77 5.64
CA GLY A 28 4.89 -9.81 7.04
C GLY A 28 4.99 -11.21 7.65
N VAL A 29 4.50 -12.23 6.92
CA VAL A 29 4.61 -13.64 7.33
C VAL A 29 6.07 -14.09 7.39
N VAL A 30 6.83 -13.85 6.32
CA VAL A 30 8.25 -14.25 6.20
C VAL A 30 9.10 -13.57 7.28
N LYS A 31 9.00 -12.24 7.42
CA LYS A 31 9.72 -11.47 8.43
C LYS A 31 9.34 -11.91 9.84
N GLY A 32 8.07 -12.21 10.09
CA GLY A 32 7.62 -12.75 11.37
C GLY A 32 8.29 -14.09 11.71
N ALA A 33 8.41 -14.99 10.73
CA ALA A 33 9.06 -16.28 10.91
C ALA A 33 10.56 -16.17 11.19
N VAL A 34 11.27 -15.28 10.47
CA VAL A 34 12.70 -15.03 10.69
C VAL A 34 12.94 -14.29 12.00
N GLY A 35 12.15 -13.24 12.28
CA GLY A 35 12.31 -12.38 13.45
C GLY A 35 12.09 -13.09 14.78
N ARG A 36 11.19 -14.08 14.84
CA ARG A 36 10.99 -14.91 16.04
C ARG A 36 12.20 -15.76 16.44
N GLN A 37 13.16 -15.94 15.54
CA GLN A 37 14.40 -16.71 15.78
C GLN A 37 15.57 -15.80 16.16
N TYR A 38 15.35 -14.49 16.32
CA TYR A 38 16.39 -13.53 16.65
C TYR A 38 17.02 -13.80 18.02
N THR A 39 18.34 -13.69 18.06
CA THR A 39 19.20 -13.70 19.25
C THR A 39 20.30 -12.64 19.06
N GLU A 40 20.97 -12.20 20.13
CA GLU A 40 22.04 -11.19 20.06
C GLU A 40 23.21 -11.61 19.14
N ASP A 41 23.46 -12.92 19.01
CA ASP A 41 24.50 -13.48 18.14
C ASP A 41 24.05 -13.71 16.68
N THR A 42 22.82 -13.33 16.32
CA THR A 42 22.29 -13.56 14.96
C THR A 42 23.09 -12.77 13.93
N THR A 43 23.66 -13.47 12.95
CA THR A 43 24.43 -12.86 11.86
C THR A 43 23.59 -12.67 10.59
N PHE A 44 24.11 -11.87 9.64
CA PHE A 44 23.50 -11.78 8.30
C PHE A 44 23.40 -13.13 7.58
N GLN A 45 24.37 -14.03 7.81
CA GLN A 45 24.34 -15.35 7.22
C GLN A 45 23.19 -16.20 7.78
N ASP A 46 22.94 -16.11 9.10
CA ASP A 46 21.79 -16.76 9.72
C ASP A 46 20.47 -16.20 9.18
N VAL A 47 20.36 -14.87 9.04
CA VAL A 47 19.18 -14.23 8.46
C VAL A 47 18.93 -14.71 7.04
N ARG A 48 19.98 -14.84 6.21
CA ARG A 48 19.85 -15.37 4.85
C ARG A 48 19.29 -16.79 4.84
N VAL A 49 19.89 -17.71 5.61
CA VAL A 49 19.43 -19.10 5.68
C VAL A 49 17.99 -19.20 6.18
N ARG A 50 17.63 -18.38 7.18
CA ARG A 50 16.27 -18.33 7.71
C ARG A 50 15.28 -17.73 6.71
N LEU A 51 15.67 -16.75 5.91
CA LEU A 51 14.83 -16.19 4.84
C LEU A 51 14.54 -17.23 3.77
N ASP A 52 15.56 -17.98 3.31
CA ASP A 52 15.37 -19.05 2.33
C ASP A 52 14.35 -20.08 2.85
N ALA A 53 14.53 -20.56 4.09
CA ALA A 53 13.58 -21.49 4.71
C ALA A 53 12.18 -20.88 4.95
N ALA A 54 12.11 -19.59 5.30
CA ALA A 54 10.84 -18.91 5.54
C ALA A 54 10.07 -18.60 4.26
N LEU A 55 10.73 -18.49 3.10
CA LEU A 55 10.08 -18.32 1.81
C LEU A 55 9.41 -19.62 1.31
N ASP A 56 9.95 -20.77 1.70
CA ASP A 56 9.36 -22.09 1.41
C ASP A 56 8.17 -22.44 2.34
N GLY A 57 7.99 -21.68 3.42
CA GLY A 57 7.00 -21.95 4.46
C GLY A 57 5.54 -21.61 4.12
N PRO A 58 5.22 -20.44 3.52
CA PRO A 58 3.86 -20.04 3.21
C PRO A 58 3.15 -21.05 2.32
N SER A 59 2.01 -21.54 2.80
CA SER A 59 1.14 -22.39 1.97
C SER A 59 0.48 -21.56 0.87
N TRP A 60 0.02 -22.23 -0.19
CA TRP A 60 -0.76 -21.57 -1.24
C TRP A 60 -2.00 -20.84 -0.67
N ARG A 61 -2.63 -21.38 0.39
CA ARG A 61 -3.76 -20.75 1.09
C ARG A 61 -3.34 -19.44 1.75
N THR A 62 -2.18 -19.43 2.40
CA THR A 62 -1.62 -18.21 3.01
C THR A 62 -1.40 -17.12 1.96
N ILE A 63 -0.91 -17.49 0.77
CA ILE A 63 -0.72 -16.56 -0.34
C ILE A 63 -2.08 -16.06 -0.87
N GLU A 64 -3.06 -16.97 -1.02
CA GLU A 64 -4.43 -16.64 -1.42
C GLU A 64 -5.09 -15.66 -0.43
N ASP A 65 -4.94 -15.89 0.88
CA ASP A 65 -5.46 -15.00 1.92
C ASP A 65 -4.82 -13.60 1.83
N CYS A 66 -3.52 -13.51 1.54
CA CYS A 66 -2.84 -12.22 1.31
C CYS A 66 -3.41 -11.48 0.09
N MET A 67 -3.70 -12.20 -1.00
CA MET A 67 -4.32 -11.62 -2.20
C MET A 67 -5.74 -11.14 -1.92
N ASN A 68 -6.54 -11.97 -1.23
CA ASN A 68 -7.91 -11.63 -0.88
C ASN A 68 -7.99 -10.42 0.04
N ASN A 69 -7.05 -10.27 0.97
CA ASN A 69 -6.97 -9.10 1.84
C ASN A 69 -6.74 -7.80 1.04
N ALA A 70 -5.74 -7.79 0.15
CA ALA A 70 -5.48 -6.62 -0.70
C ALA A 70 -6.65 -6.30 -1.64
N ASN A 71 -7.31 -7.33 -2.18
CA ASN A 71 -8.50 -7.18 -3.01
C ASN A 71 -9.68 -6.59 -2.22
N GLY A 72 -9.84 -6.97 -0.94
CA GLY A 72 -10.83 -6.37 -0.05
C GLY A 72 -10.60 -4.88 0.12
N HIS A 73 -9.37 -4.46 0.39
CA HIS A 73 -9.01 -3.04 0.47
C HIS A 73 -9.19 -2.30 -0.86
N LEU A 74 -8.93 -2.95 -1.99
CA LEU A 74 -9.19 -2.37 -3.30
C LEU A 74 -10.69 -2.14 -3.53
N ALA A 75 -11.53 -3.09 -3.12
CA ALA A 75 -12.98 -2.96 -3.22
C ALA A 75 -13.52 -1.85 -2.30
N GLU A 76 -12.98 -1.71 -1.09
CA GLU A 76 -13.29 -0.61 -0.17
C GLU A 76 -12.94 0.76 -0.79
N LEU A 77 -11.74 0.88 -1.36
CA LEU A 77 -11.30 2.10 -2.03
C LEU A 77 -12.16 2.43 -3.24
N TYR A 78 -12.51 1.42 -4.06
CA TYR A 78 -13.40 1.60 -5.19
C TYR A 78 -14.77 2.13 -4.77
N ASN A 79 -15.38 1.52 -3.74
CA ASN A 79 -16.68 1.94 -3.23
C ASN A 79 -16.65 3.37 -2.69
N TYR A 80 -15.56 3.75 -2.01
CA TYR A 80 -15.37 5.12 -1.53
C TYR A 80 -15.34 6.13 -2.68
N ILE A 81 -14.55 5.86 -3.74
CA ILE A 81 -14.43 6.75 -4.90
C ILE A 81 -15.81 6.92 -5.56
N MET A 82 -16.53 5.82 -5.83
CA MET A 82 -17.85 5.87 -6.44
C MET A 82 -18.85 6.68 -5.60
N ALA A 83 -18.83 6.48 -4.27
CA ALA A 83 -19.69 7.25 -3.38
C ALA A 83 -19.36 8.75 -3.37
N THR A 84 -18.10 9.12 -3.53
CA THR A 84 -17.69 10.54 -3.61
C THR A 84 -18.00 11.19 -4.95
N GLU A 85 -17.91 10.45 -6.06
CA GLU A 85 -18.22 10.96 -7.40
C GLU A 85 -19.73 11.15 -7.63
N ASP A 86 -20.57 10.35 -6.96
CA ASP A 86 -22.04 10.48 -7.00
C ASP A 86 -22.59 11.58 -6.07
N MET A 87 -21.74 12.22 -5.23
CA MET A 87 -22.19 13.39 -4.48
C MET A 87 -22.32 14.60 -5.41
N PRO A 88 -23.47 15.31 -5.43
CA PRO A 88 -23.58 16.53 -6.21
C PRO A 88 -22.52 17.53 -5.72
N ASN A 89 -21.72 18.05 -6.66
CA ASN A 89 -20.88 19.22 -6.44
C ASN A 89 -21.77 20.36 -5.93
N ASP A 90 -21.85 20.58 -4.62
CA ASP A 90 -22.20 21.89 -4.08
C ASP A 90 -21.00 22.80 -4.32
N ASP A 91 -20.82 23.20 -5.58
CA ASP A 91 -19.92 24.27 -5.98
C ASP A 91 -20.55 25.58 -5.53
N GLN A 92 -20.53 25.81 -4.21
CA GLN A 92 -20.66 27.15 -3.66
C GLN A 92 -19.37 27.90 -3.99
N SER A 93 -19.35 28.43 -5.21
CA SER A 93 -18.60 29.62 -5.54
C SER A 93 -19.01 30.71 -4.55
N ASP A 94 -18.21 30.91 -3.50
CA ASP A 94 -18.25 32.13 -2.70
C ASP A 94 -17.18 33.07 -3.24
N ASP A 95 -17.54 33.75 -4.32
CA ASP A 95 -16.83 34.87 -4.91
C ASP A 95 -17.03 36.15 -4.08
N SER A 96 -16.73 36.13 -2.78
CA SER A 96 -16.69 37.37 -2.00
C SER A 96 -15.33 38.04 -2.13
N ALA A 97 -15.16 38.78 -3.23
CA ALA A 97 -14.15 39.83 -3.35
C ALA A 97 -14.50 40.98 -2.38
N TYR A 98 -13.75 41.14 -1.30
CA TYR A 98 -13.63 42.44 -0.64
C TYR A 98 -12.21 42.63 -0.11
N GLY A 99 -11.42 43.38 -0.88
CA GLY A 99 -10.19 43.97 -0.39
C GLY A 99 -10.50 44.95 0.74
N SER A 100 -9.68 44.92 1.78
CA SER A 100 -9.46 46.10 2.61
C SER A 100 -7.97 46.14 2.91
N ASP A 101 -7.29 46.97 2.14
CA ASP A 101 -6.02 47.56 2.53
C ASP A 101 -6.17 48.18 3.93
N SER A 102 -5.18 47.95 4.79
CA SER A 102 -4.95 48.76 5.99
C SER A 102 -3.45 48.78 6.25
N GLU A 103 -2.88 49.78 5.61
CA GLU A 103 -1.63 50.52 5.78
C GLU A 103 -0.78 50.28 7.05
N ASP A 104 0.52 50.20 6.76
CA ASP A 104 1.71 50.52 7.55
C ASP A 104 1.53 51.54 8.69
N SER A 105 2.21 51.31 9.83
CA SER A 105 2.77 52.36 10.70
C SER A 105 3.81 51.78 11.67
N GLU A 106 5.08 52.06 11.34
CA GLU A 106 6.33 52.23 12.14
C GLU A 106 6.57 51.45 13.45
#